data_AF-A0A5C3M7W7-F1
#
_entry.id   AF-A0A5C3M7W7-F1
#
_cell.length_a   1.000
_cell.length_b   1.000
_cell.length_c   1.000
_cell.angle_alpha   90.00
_cell.angle_beta   90.00
_cell.angle_gamma   90.00
#
_symmetry.space_group_name_H-M   'P 1'
#
loop_
_entity.id
_entity.type
_entity.pdbx_description
1 polymer ?
#
loop_
_entity_poly.entity_id
_entity_poly.type
_entity_poly.pdbx_seq_one_letter_code
_entity_poly.pdbx_strand_id
1 'polypeptide(L)'
;MSFLGRGGSPNTGGVSMEKIEMAITELDTVTDFFNRMVQSCHAKCISSRYADADLNKGESVCIDRCVSKFNEVQKKVGEKLQARGQA
;
A
#
# COMPACT_ATOMS: atom_id res chain seq x y z
N MET A 1 13.18 34.11 45.84
CA MET A 1 14.15 33.00 45.87
C MET A 1 13.46 31.85 46.58
N SER A 2 13.20 30.66 46.05
CA SER A 2 13.52 30.02 44.78
C SER A 2 12.46 28.94 44.56
N PHE A 3 11.79 28.95 43.40
CA PHE A 3 11.90 27.89 42.38
C PHE A 3 11.84 26.47 42.93
N LEU A 4 10.65 25.85 42.92
CA LEU A 4 10.44 24.43 42.59
C LEU A 4 8.96 24.23 42.28
N GLY A 5 8.57 24.75 41.12
CA GLY A 5 7.29 24.46 40.51
C GLY A 5 7.35 23.21 39.64
N ARG A 6 6.15 22.87 39.16
CA ARG A 6 5.88 22.02 38.00
C ARG A 6 5.91 20.52 38.29
N GLY A 7 4.72 20.02 38.60
CA GLY A 7 4.32 18.66 38.30
C GLY A 7 4.63 18.34 36.84
N GLY A 8 5.44 17.32 36.66
CA GLY A 8 5.72 16.67 35.39
C GLY A 8 5.56 15.19 35.66
N SER A 9 4.32 14.70 35.57
CA SER A 9 4.08 13.27 35.43
C SER A 9 4.91 12.80 34.23
N PRO A 10 5.81 11.82 34.36
CA PRO A 10 6.38 11.20 33.18
C PRO A 10 5.22 10.51 32.47
N ASN A 11 4.78 11.10 31.36
CA ASN A 11 3.90 10.44 30.42
C ASN A 11 4.73 9.29 29.83
N THR A 12 4.72 8.15 30.51
CA THR A 12 5.24 6.89 29.99
C THR A 12 4.37 6.52 28.80
N GLY A 13 4.87 6.86 27.61
CA GLY A 13 4.28 6.52 26.32
C GLY A 13 4.21 5.01 26.13
N GLY A 14 3.19 4.39 26.71
CA GLY A 14 2.80 3.03 26.37
C GLY A 14 2.33 3.01 24.93
N VAL A 15 2.91 2.12 24.12
CA VAL A 15 2.40 1.84 22.79
C VAL A 15 0.98 1.31 22.95
N SER A 16 -0.02 2.07 22.51
CA SER A 16 -1.42 1.66 22.59
C SER A 16 -1.64 0.49 21.64
N MET A 17 -2.09 -0.65 22.17
CA MET A 17 -2.36 -1.87 21.39
C MET A 17 -3.28 -1.61 20.19
N GLU A 18 -4.26 -0.71 20.33
CA GLU A 18 -5.15 -0.29 19.24
C GLU A 18 -4.41 0.35 18.05
N LYS A 19 -3.37 1.17 18.32
CA LYS A 19 -2.54 1.73 17.24
C LYS A 19 -1.66 0.69 16.57
N ILE A 20 -1.25 -0.35 17.31
CA ILE A 20 -0.50 -1.47 16.72
C ILE A 20 -1.43 -2.26 15.79
N GLU A 21 -2.66 -2.55 16.22
CA GLU A 21 -3.63 -3.29 15.41
C GLU A 21 -4.04 -2.54 14.14
N MET A 22 -4.25 -1.22 14.23
CA MET A 22 -4.47 -0.40 13.04
C MET A 22 -3.25 -0.43 12.10
N ALA A 23 -2.03 -0.30 12.63
CA ALA A 23 -0.82 -0.36 11.81
C ALA A 23 -0.63 -1.73 11.14
N ILE A 24 -0.97 -2.83 11.81
CA ILE A 24 -0.96 -4.18 11.22
C ILE A 24 -1.96 -4.25 10.06
N THR A 25 -3.17 -3.74 10.28
CA THR A 25 -4.21 -3.73 9.25
C THR A 25 -3.77 -2.93 8.02
N GLU A 26 -3.14 -1.77 8.21
CA GLU A 26 -2.59 -0.98 7.11
C GLU A 26 -1.54 -1.78 6.32
N LEU A 27 -0.61 -2.46 7.00
CA LEU A 27 0.41 -3.28 6.34
C LEU A 27 -0.20 -4.46 5.57
N ASP A 28 -1.21 -5.12 6.12
CA ASP A 28 -1.90 -6.23 5.45
C ASP A 28 -2.58 -5.75 4.17
N THR A 29 -3.23 -4.58 4.20
CA THR A 29 -3.87 -4.00 3.00
C THR A 29 -2.85 -3.64 1.91
N VAL A 30 -1.71 -3.07 2.29
CA VAL A 30 -0.62 -2.74 1.34
C VAL A 30 -0.03 -4.01 0.73
N THR A 31 0.11 -5.07 1.54
CA THR A 31 0.64 -6.35 1.11
C THR A 31 -0.29 -7.06 0.13
N ASP A 32 -1.60 -7.13 0.41
CA ASP A 32 -2.59 -7.68 -0.53
C ASP A 32 -2.61 -6.88 -1.84
N PHE A 33 -2.58 -5.55 -1.75
CA PHE A 33 -2.52 -4.68 -2.91
C PHE A 33 -1.30 -4.98 -3.79
N PHE A 34 -0.12 -5.08 -3.18
CA PHE A 34 1.12 -5.40 -3.89
C PHE A 34 1.06 -6.78 -4.56
N ASN A 35 0.60 -7.81 -3.85
CA ASN A 35 0.52 -9.17 -4.38
C ASN A 35 -0.43 -9.24 -5.59
N ARG A 36 -1.60 -8.59 -5.51
CA ARG A 36 -2.56 -8.51 -6.63
C ARG A 36 -2.00 -7.74 -7.81
N MET A 37 -1.27 -6.65 -7.55
CA MET A 37 -0.62 -5.86 -8.59
C MET A 37 0.43 -6.69 -9.33
N VAL A 38 1.32 -7.38 -8.61
CA VAL A 38 2.35 -8.24 -9.19
C VAL A 38 1.72 -9.34 -10.05
N GLN A 39 0.72 -10.06 -9.52
CA GLN A 39 0.03 -11.10 -10.29
C GLN A 39 -0.63 -10.55 -11.56
N SER A 40 -1.29 -9.39 -11.47
CA SER A 40 -1.97 -8.78 -12.62
C SER A 40 -0.98 -8.32 -13.69
N CYS A 41 0.12 -7.67 -13.28
CA CYS A 41 1.11 -7.16 -14.23
C CYS A 41 1.95 -8.28 -14.84
N HIS A 42 2.28 -9.33 -14.08
CA HIS A 42 2.91 -10.52 -14.62
C HIS A 42 2.05 -11.16 -15.71
N ALA A 43 0.76 -11.40 -15.43
CA ALA A 43 -0.16 -12.00 -16.40
C ALA A 43 -0.40 -11.16 -17.66
N LYS A 44 -0.23 -9.82 -17.58
CA LYS A 44 -0.46 -8.91 -18.70
C LYS A 44 0.79 -8.63 -19.53
N CYS A 45 1.96 -8.60 -18.90
CA CYS A 45 3.18 -8.12 -19.53
C CYS A 45 4.19 -9.22 -19.81
N ILE A 46 4.17 -10.35 -19.09
CA ILE A 46 5.14 -11.43 -19.28
C ILE A 46 4.52 -12.56 -20.11
N SER A 47 5.22 -12.98 -21.16
CA SER A 47 4.80 -14.10 -22.00
C SER A 47 5.07 -15.44 -21.33
N SER A 48 4.12 -16.36 -21.39
CA SER A 48 4.28 -17.74 -20.88
C SER A 48 5.24 -18.61 -21.70
N ARG A 49 5.74 -18.10 -22.83
CA ARG A 49 6.73 -18.82 -23.67
C ARG A 49 8.16 -18.73 -23.15
N TYR A 50 8.45 -17.76 -22.27
CA TYR A 50 9.75 -17.55 -21.61
C TYR A 50 10.97 -17.82 -22.52
N ALA A 51 11.14 -16.98 -23.55
CA ALA A 51 12.25 -17.13 -24.49
C ALA A 51 13.61 -16.76 -23.88
N ASP A 52 13.62 -15.79 -22.97
CA ASP A 52 14.80 -15.26 -22.29
C ASP A 52 14.52 -15.12 -20.79
N ALA A 53 15.57 -15.19 -19.95
CA ALA A 53 15.45 -15.03 -18.51
C ALA A 53 15.35 -13.56 -18.07
N ASP A 54 15.93 -12.66 -18.86
CA ASP A 54 15.89 -11.22 -18.61
C ASP A 54 14.67 -10.58 -19.26
N LEU A 55 14.18 -9.52 -18.63
CA LEU A 55 13.08 -8.73 -19.18
C LEU A 55 13.54 -8.00 -20.44
N ASN A 56 12.81 -8.20 -21.53
CA ASN A 56 13.04 -7.38 -22.71
C ASN A 56 12.53 -5.94 -22.47
N LYS A 57 13.03 -4.98 -23.26
CA LYS A 57 12.64 -3.57 -23.13
C LYS A 57 11.13 -3.35 -23.21
N GLY A 58 10.41 -4.17 -23.99
CA GLY A 58 8.96 -4.11 -24.12
C GLY A 58 8.25 -4.55 -22.83
N GLU A 59 8.71 -5.62 -22.21
CA GLU A 59 8.20 -6.13 -20.93
C GLU A 59 8.46 -5.12 -19.81
N SER A 60 9.66 -4.53 -19.72
CA SER A 60 9.98 -3.49 -18.73
C SER A 60 9.03 -2.28 -18.86
N VAL A 61 8.87 -1.73 -20.07
CA VAL A 61 7.97 -0.59 -20.31
C VAL A 61 6.50 -0.98 -20.10
N CYS A 62 6.12 -2.21 -20.40
CA CYS A 62 4.77 -2.71 -20.10
C CYS A 62 4.50 -2.73 -18.59
N ILE A 63 5.45 -3.23 -17.79
CA ILE A 63 5.33 -3.28 -16.33
C ILE A 63 5.13 -1.88 -15.75
N ASP A 64 5.93 -0.90 -16.15
CA ASP A 64 5.80 0.50 -15.69
C ASP A 64 4.39 1.05 -15.97
N ARG A 65 3.90 0.84 -17.20
CA ARG A 65 2.55 1.24 -17.61
C ARG A 65 1.47 0.47 -16.85
N CYS A 66 1.71 -0.81 -16.57
CA CYS A 66 0.77 -1.65 -15.84
C CYS A 66 0.58 -1.16 -14.41
N VAL A 67 1.68 -0.90 -13.69
CA VAL A 67 1.66 -0.37 -12.32
C VAL A 67 0.96 0.99 -12.27
N SER A 68 1.28 1.88 -13.20
CA SER A 68 0.60 3.19 -13.33
C SER A 68 -0.91 3.04 -13.48
N LYS A 69 -1.35 2.16 -14.39
CA LYS A 69 -2.77 1.89 -14.61
C LYS A 69 -3.44 1.20 -13.42
N PHE A 70 -2.74 0.28 -12.74
CA PHE A 70 -3.29 -0.44 -11.60
C PHE A 70 -3.61 0.53 -10.45
N ASN A 71 -2.71 1.47 -10.17
CA ASN A 71 -2.92 2.55 -9.20
C ASN A 71 -4.09 3.45 -9.60
N GLU A 72 -4.17 3.84 -10.88
CA GLU A 72 -5.27 4.67 -11.38
C GLU A 72 -6.63 3.95 -11.25
N VAL A 73 -6.68 2.66 -11.59
CA VAL A 73 -7.88 1.83 -11.42
C VAL A 73 -8.26 1.74 -9.95
N GLN A 74 -7.30 1.50 -9.05
CA GLN A 74 -7.61 1.45 -7.62
C GLN A 74 -8.19 2.78 -7.14
N LYS A 75 -7.59 3.93 -7.50
CA LYS A 75 -8.16 5.23 -7.13
C LYS A 75 -9.61 5.38 -7.58
N LYS A 76 -9.89 5.08 -8.86
CA LYS A 76 -11.25 5.18 -9.42
C LYS A 76 -12.24 4.20 -8.76
N VAL A 77 -11.81 2.99 -8.46
CA VAL A 77 -12.65 2.00 -7.75
C VAL A 77 -12.98 2.51 -6.35
N GLY A 78 -12.00 3.07 -5.62
CA GLY A 78 -12.22 3.70 -4.32
C GLY A 78 -13.25 4.84 -4.38
N GLU A 79 -13.10 5.76 -5.33
CA GLU A 79 -14.05 6.86 -5.55
C GLU A 79 -15.48 6.34 -5.82
N LYS A 80 -15.63 5.28 -6.62
CA LYS A 80 -16.94 4.69 -6.94
C LYS A 80 -17.55 3.94 -5.77
N LEU A 81 -16.74 3.22 -4.98
CA LEU A 81 -17.22 2.54 -3.77
C LEU A 81 -17.70 3.56 -2.73
N GLN A 82 -16.95 4.64 -2.51
CA GLN A 82 -17.35 5.71 -1.60
C GLN A 82 -18.63 6.41 -2.07
N ALA A 83 -18.75 6.72 -3.36
CA ALA A 83 -19.96 7.33 -3.92
C ALA A 83 -21.21 6.43 -3.76
N ARG A 84 -21.05 5.10 -3.84
CA ARG A 84 -22.15 4.14 -3.64
C ARG A 84 -22.49 3.90 -2.17
N GLY A 85 -21.51 3.98 -1.27
CA GLY A 85 -21.74 3.81 0.18
C GLY A 85 -22.42 5.01 0.85
N GLN A 86 -22.53 6.15 0.15
CA GLN A 86 -23.22 7.35 0.60
C GLN A 86 -24.67 7.47 0.10
N ALA A 87 -25.11 6.54 -0.76
CA ALA A 87 -26.48 6.44 -1.28
C ALA A 87 -27.25 5.34 -0.54
#